data_AF-U4TRT2-F1
#
_entry.id   AF-U4TRT2-F1
#
_cell.length_a   1.000
_cell.length_b   1.000
_cell.length_c   1.000
_cell.angle_alpha   90.00
_cell.angle_beta   90.00
_cell.angle_gamma   90.00
#
_symmetry.space_group_name_H-M   'P 1'
#
loop_
_entity.id
_entity.type
_entity.pdbx_description
1 polymer ?
#
loop_
_entity_poly.entity_id
_entity_poly.type
_entity_poly.pdbx_seq_one_letter_code
_entity_poly.pdbx_strand_id
1 'polypeptide(L)'
;MIPKVSVSTQELPNALDVSSILQQVPSRKHESVTALLGAWSELLYHDLVSTANFKNHQCCKGDAITHGECYRLQKDNRCWEYMRSLPAVELDSCEYQYRNQINLASSFLEGSAIYGVTRDSVEKLRTYDAGLVNISACSTCQLNVLHSAILREHNRVAVALAALNRHWTDEVLFYESKRIVSAEIQHITYNEFLPILLGQEKR
;
A
#
# COMPACT_ATOMS: atom_id res chain seq x y z
N MET A 1 7.76 -15.77 -20.67
CA MET A 1 6.28 -15.71 -20.57
C MET A 1 5.76 -14.63 -21.50
N ILE A 2 4.97 -15.02 -22.51
CA ILE A 2 4.45 -14.16 -23.57
C ILE A 2 3.35 -13.24 -22.98
N PRO A 3 3.21 -11.98 -23.43
CA PRO A 3 2.11 -11.11 -23.04
C PRO A 3 0.74 -11.77 -23.23
N LYS A 4 -0.26 -11.33 -22.46
CA LYS A 4 -1.64 -11.81 -22.62
C LYS A 4 -2.09 -11.53 -24.06
N VAL A 5 -2.46 -12.58 -24.78
CA VAL A 5 -3.10 -12.50 -26.09
C VAL A 5 -4.61 -12.59 -25.91
N SER A 6 -5.33 -11.97 -26.82
CA SER A 6 -6.79 -12.02 -26.84
C SER A 6 -7.28 -13.46 -26.97
N VAL A 7 -8.35 -13.79 -26.25
CA VAL A 7 -9.07 -15.07 -26.41
C VAL A 7 -9.88 -15.06 -27.71
N SER A 8 -10.21 -13.87 -28.23
CA SER A 8 -10.79 -13.69 -29.56
C SER A 8 -9.70 -13.49 -30.61
N THR A 9 -10.07 -13.50 -31.89
CA THR A 9 -9.14 -13.21 -33.00
C THR A 9 -8.75 -11.72 -33.11
N GLN A 10 -9.33 -10.84 -32.28
CA GLN A 10 -9.05 -9.40 -32.30
C GLN A 10 -7.93 -9.04 -31.33
N GLU A 11 -7.15 -8.00 -31.62
CA GLU A 11 -6.13 -7.48 -30.72
C GLU A 11 -6.73 -6.86 -29.45
N LEU A 12 -5.99 -6.88 -28.33
CA LEU A 12 -6.40 -6.20 -27.11
C LEU A 12 -6.27 -4.68 -27.28
N PRO A 13 -7.22 -3.87 -26.80
CA PRO A 13 -7.14 -2.42 -26.91
C PRO A 13 -5.95 -1.88 -26.11
N ASN A 14 -5.31 -0.82 -26.62
CA ASN A 14 -4.25 -0.15 -25.90
C ASN A 14 -4.82 0.46 -24.60
N ALA A 15 -4.11 0.28 -23.48
CA ALA A 15 -4.54 0.78 -22.17
C ALA A 15 -4.75 2.31 -22.15
N LEU A 16 -4.01 3.06 -22.96
CA LEU A 16 -4.13 4.52 -23.07
C LEU A 16 -5.41 4.94 -23.81
N ASP A 17 -5.87 4.14 -24.77
CA ASP A 17 -7.13 4.40 -25.47
C ASP A 17 -8.30 4.19 -24.51
N VAL A 18 -8.31 3.05 -23.81
CA VAL A 18 -9.32 2.74 -22.79
C VAL A 18 -9.35 3.82 -21.71
N SER A 19 -8.18 4.22 -21.20
CA SER A 19 -8.07 5.30 -20.21
C SER A 19 -8.64 6.62 -20.72
N SER A 20 -8.30 7.01 -21.96
CA SER A 20 -8.79 8.26 -22.54
C SER A 20 -10.31 8.31 -22.72
N ILE A 21 -10.95 7.17 -22.91
CA ILE A 21 -12.41 7.05 -23.00
C ILE A 21 -13.02 7.12 -21.60
N LEU A 22 -12.49 6.36 -20.65
CA LEU A 22 -13.04 6.28 -19.29
C LEU A 22 -12.88 7.59 -18.51
N GLN A 23 -11.79 8.33 -18.74
CA GLN A 23 -11.55 9.62 -18.08
C GLN A 23 -12.50 10.75 -18.53
N GLN A 24 -13.24 10.58 -19.63
CA GLN A 24 -14.23 11.56 -20.08
C GLN A 24 -15.51 11.54 -19.25
N VAL A 25 -15.68 10.56 -18.33
CA VAL A 25 -16.84 10.48 -17.45
C VAL A 25 -16.76 11.59 -16.40
N PRO A 26 -17.76 12.49 -16.33
CA PRO A 26 -17.72 13.62 -15.39
C PRO A 26 -17.79 13.13 -13.94
N SER A 27 -17.00 13.76 -13.06
CA SER A 27 -17.03 13.46 -11.63
C SER A 27 -18.38 13.87 -11.04
N ARG A 28 -18.97 12.99 -10.23
CA ARG A 28 -20.18 13.27 -9.46
C ARG A 28 -19.83 13.26 -7.99
N LYS A 29 -20.26 14.30 -7.28
CA LYS A 29 -20.19 14.29 -5.81
C LYS A 29 -21.19 13.26 -5.31
N HIS A 30 -20.75 12.45 -4.36
CA HIS A 30 -21.61 11.50 -3.69
C HIS A 30 -22.17 12.16 -2.43
N GLU A 31 -23.48 12.07 -2.19
CA GLU A 31 -24.17 12.84 -1.15
C GLU A 31 -23.81 12.39 0.27
N SER A 32 -23.53 11.09 0.45
CA SER A 32 -23.39 10.48 1.78
C SER A 32 -21.98 10.05 2.16
N VAL A 33 -20.95 10.33 1.35
CA VAL A 33 -19.57 9.91 1.66
C VAL A 33 -18.61 11.08 1.57
N THR A 34 -17.63 11.10 2.46
CA THR A 34 -16.60 12.12 2.51
C THR A 34 -15.33 11.63 1.80
N ALA A 35 -14.40 12.56 1.53
CA ALA A 35 -13.08 12.22 1.01
C ALA A 35 -12.28 11.28 1.95
N LEU A 36 -12.68 11.18 3.22
CA LEU A 36 -12.09 10.25 4.19
C LEU A 36 -12.24 8.79 3.74
N LEU A 37 -13.33 8.43 3.05
CA LEU A 37 -13.52 7.07 2.54
C LEU A 37 -12.43 6.69 1.52
N GLY A 38 -12.05 7.63 0.65
CA GLY A 38 -10.95 7.44 -0.30
C GLY A 38 -9.60 7.37 0.40
N ALA A 39 -9.36 8.28 1.36
CA ALA A 39 -8.12 8.29 2.13
C ALA A 39 -7.96 7.02 3.00
N TRP A 40 -9.03 6.49 3.56
CA TRP A 40 -9.02 5.22 4.30
C TRP A 40 -8.80 4.03 3.37
N SER A 41 -9.42 4.03 2.18
CA SER A 41 -9.18 3.01 1.15
C SER A 41 -7.70 2.94 0.76
N GLU A 42 -7.06 4.08 0.53
CA GLU A 42 -5.63 4.15 0.20
C GLU A 42 -4.76 3.61 1.34
N LEU A 43 -5.07 3.98 2.58
CA LEU A 43 -4.37 3.48 3.76
C LEU A 43 -4.42 1.95 3.83
N LEU A 44 -5.62 1.35 3.67
CA LEU A 44 -5.79 -0.11 3.71
C LEU A 44 -5.08 -0.80 2.55
N TYR A 45 -5.14 -0.22 1.36
CA TYR A 45 -4.44 -0.77 0.19
C TYR A 45 -2.94 -0.87 0.44
N HIS A 46 -2.31 0.20 0.95
CA HIS A 46 -0.89 0.20 1.26
C HIS A 46 -0.52 -0.69 2.47
N ASP A 47 -1.47 -1.00 3.36
CA ASP A 47 -1.22 -1.90 4.49
C ASP A 47 -1.23 -3.37 4.07
N LEU A 48 -2.07 -3.73 3.10
CA LEU A 48 -2.26 -5.11 2.65
C LEU A 48 -1.39 -5.49 1.46
N VAL A 49 -1.07 -4.53 0.58
CA VAL A 49 -0.47 -4.82 -0.73
C VAL A 49 0.65 -3.85 -1.05
N SER A 50 1.82 -4.41 -1.36
CA SER A 50 2.95 -3.69 -1.95
C SER A 50 3.60 -4.56 -3.02
N THR A 51 3.63 -4.09 -4.26
CA THR A 51 4.33 -4.79 -5.35
C THR A 51 5.53 -3.95 -5.79
N ALA A 52 6.68 -4.59 -5.96
CA ALA A 52 7.89 -3.92 -6.45
C ALA A 52 8.16 -4.23 -7.92
N ASN A 53 9.01 -3.42 -8.54
CA ASN A 53 9.61 -3.62 -9.86
C ASN A 53 11.14 -3.46 -9.75
N PHE A 54 11.86 -3.74 -10.84
CA PHE A 54 13.29 -3.46 -10.88
C PHE A 54 13.51 -1.94 -10.94
N LYS A 55 14.23 -1.39 -9.95
CA LYS A 55 14.52 0.05 -9.89
C LYS A 55 15.54 0.47 -10.98
N ASN A 56 15.56 1.75 -11.32
CA ASN A 56 16.58 2.43 -12.13
C ASN A 56 16.66 2.11 -13.64
N HIS A 57 15.61 1.53 -14.24
CA HIS A 57 15.59 1.23 -15.67
C HIS A 57 14.53 2.09 -16.38
N GLN A 58 14.96 2.89 -17.37
CA GLN A 58 14.08 3.71 -18.21
C GLN A 58 13.60 2.87 -19.40
N CYS A 59 12.34 2.47 -19.36
CA CYS A 59 11.69 1.70 -20.40
C CYS A 59 11.49 2.45 -21.71
N CYS A 60 11.48 3.80 -21.68
CA CYS A 60 11.34 4.61 -22.88
C CYS A 60 12.66 5.12 -23.46
N LYS A 61 13.78 4.98 -22.75
CA LYS A 61 15.09 5.54 -23.15
C LYS A 61 16.25 4.63 -22.75
N GLY A 62 17.27 4.55 -23.61
CA GLY A 62 18.52 3.82 -23.32
C GLY A 62 18.40 2.31 -23.47
N ASP A 63 19.36 1.59 -22.86
CA ASP A 63 19.54 0.14 -23.05
C ASP A 63 18.44 -0.72 -22.41
N ALA A 64 17.65 -0.15 -21.50
CA ALA A 64 16.55 -0.84 -20.83
C ALA A 64 15.32 -1.09 -21.74
N ILE A 65 15.29 -0.53 -22.96
CA ILE A 65 14.24 -0.81 -23.97
C ILE A 65 14.19 -2.31 -24.32
N THR A 66 15.35 -2.99 -24.32
CA THR A 66 15.44 -4.43 -24.63
C THR A 66 15.31 -5.32 -23.39
N HIS A 67 15.18 -4.73 -22.20
CA HIS A 67 15.06 -5.49 -20.97
C HIS A 67 13.74 -6.29 -20.98
N GLY A 68 13.81 -7.60 -20.72
CA GLY A 68 12.64 -8.49 -20.83
C GLY A 68 11.47 -8.17 -19.88
N GLU A 69 11.73 -7.38 -18.84
CA GLU A 69 10.72 -6.88 -17.90
C GLU A 69 10.14 -5.52 -18.27
N CYS A 70 10.69 -4.89 -19.30
CA CYS A 70 10.18 -3.63 -19.81
C CYS A 70 8.91 -3.85 -20.62
N TYR A 71 7.85 -3.11 -20.28
CA TYR A 71 6.56 -3.22 -20.95
C TYR A 71 5.94 -1.83 -21.20
N ARG A 72 6.78 -0.94 -21.77
CA ARG A 72 6.42 0.44 -22.10
C ARG A 72 5.14 0.52 -22.92
N LEU A 73 4.31 1.52 -22.64
CA LEU A 73 3.14 1.83 -23.47
C LEU A 73 3.53 2.84 -24.54
N GLN A 74 3.07 2.66 -25.78
CA GLN A 74 3.34 3.57 -26.88
C GLN A 74 2.04 4.02 -27.55
N LYS A 75 1.93 5.33 -27.84
CA LYS A 75 0.81 5.94 -28.57
C LYS A 75 1.24 7.32 -29.10
N ASP A 76 0.85 7.67 -30.33
CA ASP A 76 1.10 8.99 -30.95
C ASP A 76 2.55 9.49 -30.81
N ASN A 77 3.52 8.59 -31.00
CA ASN A 77 4.95 8.86 -30.85
C ASN A 77 5.39 9.26 -29.41
N ARG A 78 4.52 9.07 -28.42
CA ARG A 78 4.82 9.18 -26.99
C ARG A 78 5.02 7.79 -26.38
N CYS A 79 5.85 7.74 -25.35
CA CYS A 79 6.16 6.55 -24.61
C CYS A 79 5.93 6.78 -23.11
N TRP A 80 5.27 5.83 -22.45
CA TRP A 80 5.05 5.84 -21.01
C TRP A 80 5.85 4.72 -20.36
N GLU A 81 6.54 5.11 -19.29
CA GLU A 81 7.37 4.21 -18.48
C GLU A 81 6.48 3.20 -17.78
N TYR A 82 6.68 1.92 -18.09
CA TYR A 82 6.04 0.83 -17.36
C TYR A 82 6.94 -0.39 -17.35
N MET A 83 7.20 -0.88 -16.15
CA MET A 83 7.98 -2.07 -15.89
C MET A 83 7.13 -3.06 -15.10
N ARG A 84 7.26 -4.34 -15.45
CA ARG A 84 6.48 -5.41 -14.81
C ARG A 84 6.88 -5.59 -13.35
N SER A 85 5.90 -5.94 -12.52
CA SER A 85 6.13 -6.29 -11.11
C SER A 85 7.01 -7.52 -10.98
N LEU A 86 7.82 -7.59 -9.93
CA LEU A 86 8.74 -8.69 -9.66
C LEU A 86 8.00 -10.04 -9.59
N PRO A 87 8.54 -11.11 -10.20
CA PRO A 87 7.99 -12.44 -10.07
C PRO A 87 8.26 -13.00 -8.67
N ALA A 88 7.29 -13.74 -8.13
CA ALA A 88 7.50 -14.61 -6.97
C ALA A 88 8.12 -15.94 -7.43
N VAL A 89 8.98 -16.52 -6.58
CA VAL A 89 9.57 -17.85 -6.77
C VAL A 89 8.65 -18.87 -6.12
N GLU A 90 8.44 -20.02 -6.77
CA GLU A 90 7.70 -21.13 -6.18
C GLU A 90 8.59 -21.87 -5.18
N LEU A 91 8.12 -22.02 -3.93
CA LEU A 91 8.95 -22.45 -2.80
C LEU A 91 9.39 -23.92 -2.88
N ASP A 92 8.56 -24.79 -3.47
CA ASP A 92 8.82 -26.24 -3.52
C ASP A 92 9.77 -26.62 -4.65
N SER A 93 9.66 -25.95 -5.80
CA SER A 93 10.49 -26.22 -6.97
C SER A 93 11.72 -25.32 -7.05
N CYS A 94 11.73 -24.17 -6.37
CA CYS A 94 12.68 -23.08 -6.58
C CYS A 94 12.79 -22.66 -8.07
N GLU A 95 11.77 -22.97 -8.86
CA GLU A 95 11.69 -22.70 -10.29
C GLU A 95 10.58 -21.68 -10.58
N TYR A 96 10.75 -20.94 -11.68
CA TYR A 96 9.71 -20.04 -12.17
C TYR A 96 8.80 -20.79 -13.14
N GLN A 97 7.82 -21.53 -12.62
CA GLN A 97 6.85 -22.24 -13.48
C GLN A 97 5.78 -21.27 -14.02
N TYR A 98 5.00 -20.69 -13.10
CA TYR A 98 4.02 -19.65 -13.41
C TYR A 98 4.43 -18.33 -12.77
N ARG A 99 4.17 -17.22 -13.46
CA ARG A 99 4.52 -15.89 -12.96
C ARG A 99 3.44 -15.40 -12.01
N ASN A 100 3.70 -15.56 -10.72
CA ASN A 100 2.97 -14.87 -9.65
C ASN A 100 3.70 -13.58 -9.27
N GLN A 101 3.00 -12.59 -8.74
CA GLN A 101 3.61 -11.37 -8.22
C GLN A 101 3.86 -11.51 -6.73
N ILE A 102 4.99 -11.00 -6.25
CA ILE A 102 5.28 -10.97 -4.82
C ILE A 102 4.56 -9.80 -4.14
N ASN A 103 3.98 -10.06 -2.96
CA ASN A 103 3.53 -9.02 -2.05
C ASN A 103 4.64 -8.74 -1.01
N LEU A 104 5.09 -7.50 -0.94
CA LEU A 104 6.09 -7.02 0.02
C LEU A 104 5.46 -6.38 1.26
N ALA A 105 4.13 -6.26 1.31
CA ALA A 105 3.41 -5.84 2.49
C ALA A 105 3.04 -7.04 3.38
N SER A 106 2.69 -6.76 4.64
CA SER A 106 2.04 -7.76 5.47
C SER A 106 0.65 -8.06 4.88
N SER A 107 0.20 -9.30 4.97
CA SER A 107 -1.19 -9.63 4.57
C SER A 107 -2.21 -9.28 5.66
N PHE A 108 -1.75 -8.82 6.83
CA PHE A 108 -2.59 -8.48 7.98
C PHE A 108 -2.84 -6.97 8.05
N LEU A 109 -4.03 -6.59 8.54
CA LEU A 109 -4.34 -5.21 8.88
C LEU A 109 -3.69 -4.84 10.21
N GLU A 110 -2.47 -4.32 10.17
CA GLU A 110 -1.68 -4.02 11.35
C GLU A 110 -0.99 -2.64 11.31
N GLY A 111 -1.24 -1.83 10.29
CA GLY A 111 -0.61 -0.52 10.12
C GLY A 111 0.85 -0.61 9.64
N SER A 112 1.23 -1.71 8.99
CA SER A 112 2.53 -1.93 8.36
C SER A 112 2.87 -0.87 7.29
N ALA A 113 1.86 -0.26 6.64
CA ALA A 113 2.04 0.91 5.78
C ALA A 113 2.68 2.13 6.47
N ILE A 114 2.53 2.20 7.80
CA ILE A 114 2.92 3.35 8.62
C ILE A 114 4.14 2.99 9.47
N TYR A 115 4.08 1.86 10.17
CA TYR A 115 5.17 1.40 11.04
C TYR A 115 6.32 0.76 10.25
N GLY A 116 6.05 0.28 9.04
CA GLY A 116 6.98 -0.47 8.22
C GLY A 116 6.88 -1.98 8.40
N VAL A 117 7.37 -2.71 7.39
CA VAL A 117 7.33 -4.18 7.32
C VAL A 117 8.63 -4.81 7.85
N THR A 118 9.77 -4.12 7.71
CA THR A 118 11.08 -4.60 8.16
C THR A 118 11.46 -4.02 9.51
N ARG A 119 12.29 -4.74 10.29
CA ARG A 119 12.81 -4.23 11.57
C ARG A 119 13.50 -2.88 11.40
N ASP A 120 14.38 -2.74 10.42
CA ASP A 120 15.08 -1.49 10.13
C ASP A 120 14.12 -0.31 9.86
N SER A 121 12.98 -0.56 9.20
CA SER A 121 11.99 0.49 8.95
C SER A 121 11.27 0.92 10.23
N VAL A 122 10.96 -0.03 11.11
CA VAL A 122 10.35 0.22 12.41
C VAL A 122 11.33 0.96 13.33
N GLU A 123 12.59 0.54 13.38
CA GLU A 123 13.63 1.13 14.22
C GLU A 123 13.89 2.60 13.86
N LYS A 124 13.89 2.95 12.57
CA LYS A 124 14.03 4.34 12.10
C LYS A 124 12.92 5.26 12.58
N LEU A 125 11.74 4.69 12.86
CA LEU A 125 10.58 5.45 13.32
C LEU A 125 10.62 5.69 14.84
N ARG A 126 11.30 4.83 15.61
CA ARG A 126 11.34 4.89 17.08
C ARG A 126 12.22 6.03 17.57
N THR A 127 11.78 6.70 18.64
CA THR A 127 12.64 7.64 19.39
C THR A 127 13.45 6.92 20.48
N TYR A 128 13.06 5.69 20.84
CA TYR A 128 13.57 4.95 21.99
C TYR A 128 13.40 5.69 23.33
N ASP A 129 12.35 6.50 23.40
CA ASP A 129 11.96 7.25 24.59
C ASP A 129 10.46 7.05 24.84
N ALA A 130 10.11 6.44 25.98
CA ALA A 130 8.74 6.18 26.42
C ALA A 130 7.82 5.49 25.38
N GLY A 131 8.37 4.68 24.48
CA GLY A 131 7.65 4.01 23.40
C GLY A 131 7.23 4.93 22.27
N LEU A 132 7.75 6.16 22.19
CA LEU A 132 7.34 7.16 21.22
C LEU A 132 7.95 6.94 19.83
N VAL A 133 7.29 7.57 18.84
CA VAL A 133 7.70 7.59 17.43
C VAL A 133 7.95 9.00 16.92
N ASN A 134 8.95 9.13 16.04
CA ASN A 134 9.25 10.36 15.33
C ASN A 134 8.44 10.45 14.04
N ILE A 135 7.34 11.21 14.07
CA ILE A 135 6.46 11.40 12.91
C ILE A 135 7.19 11.99 11.70
N SER A 136 8.25 12.80 11.91
CA SER A 136 9.03 13.37 10.80
C SER A 136 9.88 12.35 10.05
N ALA A 137 10.17 11.20 10.68
CA ALA A 137 10.92 10.09 10.08
C ALA A 137 10.04 9.15 9.22
N CYS A 138 8.72 9.33 9.26
CA CYS A 138 7.76 8.51 8.51
C CYS A 138 7.82 8.81 7.01
N SER A 139 8.21 7.82 6.21
CA SER A 139 8.38 7.95 4.75
C SER A 139 7.06 8.09 3.98
N THR A 140 5.97 7.52 4.49
CA THR A 140 4.64 7.50 3.85
C THR A 140 3.73 8.63 4.35
N CYS A 141 4.13 9.35 5.40
CA CYS A 141 3.28 10.36 6.04
C CYS A 141 2.98 11.60 5.20
N GLN A 142 3.70 11.80 4.09
CA GLN A 142 3.43 12.86 3.11
C GLN A 142 2.35 12.47 2.09
N LEU A 143 2.07 11.18 1.93
CA LEU A 143 1.08 10.69 0.96
C LEU A 143 -0.34 11.02 1.42
N ASN A 144 -0.59 10.83 2.71
CA ASN A 144 -1.93 10.92 3.27
C ASN A 144 -1.87 11.33 4.74
N VAL A 145 -2.64 12.37 5.09
CA VAL A 145 -2.68 12.97 6.44
C VAL A 145 -3.06 11.97 7.54
N LEU A 146 -3.78 10.90 7.20
CA LEU A 146 -4.15 9.83 8.13
C LEU A 146 -2.93 9.09 8.68
N HIS A 147 -1.86 8.94 7.89
CA HIS A 147 -0.66 8.25 8.34
C HIS A 147 -0.02 9.02 9.51
N SER A 148 0.07 10.36 9.37
CA SER A 148 0.53 11.23 10.44
C SER A 148 -0.41 11.23 11.65
N ALA A 149 -1.74 11.18 11.42
CA ALA A 149 -2.73 11.14 12.49
C ALA A 149 -2.61 9.86 13.33
N ILE A 150 -2.41 8.71 12.69
CA ILE A 150 -2.25 7.42 13.36
C ILE A 150 -0.95 7.37 14.19
N LEU A 151 0.15 7.97 13.72
CA LEU A 151 1.37 8.07 14.53
C LEU A 151 1.23 9.05 15.71
N ARG A 152 0.41 10.10 15.57
CA ARG A 152 0.05 10.95 16.72
C ARG A 152 -0.77 10.15 17.74
N GLU A 153 -1.68 9.31 17.27
CA GLU A 153 -2.46 8.43 18.13
C GLU A 153 -1.57 7.42 18.86
N HIS A 154 -0.60 6.83 18.17
CA HIS A 154 0.43 6.00 18.81
C HIS A 154 1.12 6.72 19.97
N ASN A 155 1.60 7.95 19.74
CA ASN A 155 2.26 8.74 20.79
C ASN A 155 1.31 9.07 21.94
N ARG A 156 0.02 9.35 21.65
CA ARG A 156 -1.00 9.58 22.68
C ARG A 156 -1.20 8.34 23.56
N VAL A 157 -1.30 7.16 22.94
CA VAL A 157 -1.45 5.87 23.64
C VAL A 157 -0.21 5.54 24.46
N ALA A 158 0.99 5.73 23.90
CA ALA A 158 2.26 5.46 24.58
C ALA A 158 2.41 6.30 25.86
N VAL A 159 2.11 7.60 25.79
CA VAL A 159 2.12 8.50 26.97
C VAL A 159 1.13 8.02 28.04
N ALA A 160 -0.08 7.63 27.64
CA ALA A 160 -1.08 7.12 28.57
C ALA A 160 -0.64 5.81 29.24
N LEU A 161 -0.08 4.87 28.47
CA LEU A 161 0.44 3.61 28.98
C LEU A 161 1.63 3.81 29.91
N ALA A 162 2.55 4.73 29.60
CA ALA A 162 3.70 5.05 30.44
C ALA A 162 3.28 5.63 31.80
N ALA A 163 2.24 6.46 31.81
CA ALA A 163 1.68 7.03 33.04
C ALA A 163 1.06 5.96 33.95
N LEU A 164 0.38 4.97 33.36
CA LEU A 164 -0.26 3.86 34.06
C LEU A 164 0.74 2.78 34.50
N ASN A 165 1.73 2.50 33.67
CA ASN A 165 2.67 1.38 33.83
C ASN A 165 4.11 1.89 33.92
N ARG A 166 4.45 2.56 35.03
CA ARG A 166 5.80 3.15 35.25
C ARG A 166 6.97 2.17 35.18
N HIS A 167 6.69 0.87 35.27
CA HIS A 167 7.68 -0.20 35.24
C HIS A 167 7.90 -0.77 33.83
N TRP A 168 7.09 -0.38 32.84
CA TRP A 168 7.25 -0.84 31.46
C TRP A 168 8.46 -0.19 30.81
N THR A 169 9.18 -0.98 30.02
CA THR A 169 10.29 -0.50 29.20
C THR A 169 9.77 0.23 27.97
N ASP A 170 10.62 1.03 27.33
CA ASP A 170 10.35 1.66 26.04
C ASP A 170 9.83 0.64 24.99
N GLU A 171 10.44 -0.54 24.95
CA GLU A 171 10.05 -1.59 24.02
C GLU A 171 8.63 -2.10 24.26
N VAL A 172 8.27 -2.36 25.52
CA VAL A 172 6.91 -2.78 25.88
C VAL A 172 5.92 -1.68 25.53
N LEU A 173 6.23 -0.42 25.87
CA LEU A 173 5.36 0.72 25.56
C LEU A 173 5.13 0.87 24.06
N PHE A 174 6.19 0.76 23.25
CA PHE A 174 6.08 0.85 21.79
C PHE A 174 5.20 -0.26 21.21
N TYR A 175 5.46 -1.52 21.57
CA TYR A 175 4.71 -2.64 20.99
C TYR A 175 3.27 -2.71 21.50
N GLU A 176 2.99 -2.40 22.78
CA GLU A 176 1.62 -2.33 23.28
C GLU A 176 0.84 -1.15 22.67
N SER A 177 1.49 0.00 22.46
CA SER A 177 0.88 1.12 21.74
C SER A 177 0.58 0.76 20.29
N LYS A 178 1.52 0.11 19.58
CA LYS A 178 1.29 -0.40 18.22
C LYS A 178 0.09 -1.36 18.20
N ARG A 179 0.01 -2.31 19.13
CA ARG A 179 -1.09 -3.29 19.20
C ARG A 179 -2.46 -2.64 19.35
N ILE A 180 -2.58 -1.63 20.22
CA ILE A 180 -3.83 -0.89 20.42
C ILE A 180 -4.22 -0.15 19.14
N VAL A 181 -3.29 0.59 18.53
CA VAL A 181 -3.55 1.33 17.29
C VAL A 181 -3.91 0.37 16.13
N SER A 182 -3.26 -0.79 16.02
CA SER A 182 -3.64 -1.81 15.04
C SER A 182 -5.08 -2.29 15.26
N ALA A 183 -5.50 -2.47 16.52
CA ALA A 183 -6.88 -2.84 16.85
C ALA A 183 -7.88 -1.72 16.49
N GLU A 184 -7.52 -0.45 16.67
CA GLU A 184 -8.35 0.68 16.24
C GLU A 184 -8.54 0.70 14.71
N ILE A 185 -7.47 0.48 13.95
CA ILE A 185 -7.52 0.38 12.48
C ILE A 185 -8.46 -0.75 12.06
N GLN A 186 -8.34 -1.93 12.67
CA GLN A 186 -9.22 -3.06 12.40
C GLN A 186 -10.67 -2.72 12.77
N HIS A 187 -10.91 -2.14 13.94
CA HIS A 187 -12.25 -1.78 14.40
C HIS A 187 -12.96 -0.83 13.43
N ILE A 188 -12.30 0.27 13.05
CA ILE A 188 -12.84 1.24 12.08
C ILE A 188 -13.07 0.56 10.74
N THR A 189 -12.12 -0.26 10.29
CA THR A 189 -12.22 -0.94 8.99
C THR A 189 -13.43 -1.86 8.91
N TYR A 190 -13.61 -2.74 9.88
CA TYR A 190 -14.67 -3.73 9.86
C TYR A 190 -16.04 -3.17 10.24
N ASN A 191 -16.12 -2.19 11.15
CA ASN A 191 -17.40 -1.71 11.67
C ASN A 191 -17.91 -0.43 10.97
N GLU A 192 -17.02 0.40 10.43
CA GLU A 192 -17.41 1.68 9.82
C GLU A 192 -17.15 1.71 8.31
N PHE A 193 -15.98 1.28 7.86
CA PHE A 193 -15.58 1.40 6.45
C PHE A 193 -16.24 0.34 5.55
N LEU A 194 -16.07 -0.95 5.87
CA LEU A 194 -16.57 -2.04 5.02
C LEU A 194 -18.10 -2.04 4.83
N PRO A 195 -18.93 -1.78 5.86
CA PRO A 195 -20.38 -1.74 5.66
C PRO A 195 -20.84 -0.63 4.69
N ILE A 196 -20.12 0.48 4.63
CA ILE A 196 -20.39 1.56 3.67
C ILE A 196 -19.98 1.14 2.26
N LEU A 197 -18.81 0.48 2.12
CA LEU A 197 -18.25 0.10 0.82
C LEU A 197 -18.98 -1.08 0.17
N LEU A 198 -19.25 -2.14 0.95
CA LEU A 198 -19.89 -3.37 0.46
C LEU A 198 -21.42 -3.25 0.43
N GLY A 199 -21.97 -2.24 1.11
CA GLY A 199 -23.39 -2.16 1.43
C GLY A 199 -23.78 -3.15 2.52
N GLN A 200 -25.01 -3.03 3.01
CA GLN A 200 -25.58 -4.06 3.88
C GLN A 200 -25.89 -5.29 3.04
N GLU A 201 -25.28 -6.44 3.35
CA GLU A 201 -25.88 -7.71 2.98
C GLU A 201 -27.28 -7.73 3.59
N LYS A 202 -28.31 -7.75 2.74
CA LYS A 202 -29.68 -8.01 3.19
C LYS A 202 -29.69 -9.39 3.84
N ARG A 203 -29.67 -9.43 5.18
CA ARG A 203 -30.04 -10.64 5.94
C ARG A 203 -31.51 -10.94 5.75
#